data_AF-A0A1J9Q031-F1
#
_entry.id   AF-A0A1J9Q031-F1
#
_cell.length_a   1.000
_cell.length_b   1.000
_cell.length_c   1.000
_cell.angle_alpha   90.00
_cell.angle_beta   90.00
_cell.angle_gamma   90.00
#
_symmetry.space_group_name_H-M   'P 1'
#
loop_
_entity.id
_entity.type
_entity.pdbx_description
1 polymer ?
#
loop_
_entity_poly.entity_id
_entity_poly.type
_entity_poly.pdbx_seq_one_letter_code
_entity_poly.pdbx_strand_id
1 'polypeptide(L)'
;MQTKHFFSDPTQIVNSALTALTFTNPSLAFDKANKIIYRRPTPDVTANPKVSIVSGGGSGHEPAFAGFVGKGLLTASVAGTIFASPSAEQIRTAVMERIETSKGVFIIAMNYTGDVMNFGMAAEKAKAAGIKTEFFAVGDDVGVGRAKGGKVGRRGIGGGILVLKIVGALAESDASLDDIYRIAQLATKNIVSLGSSLEHVHVPGREIPDPNSDEMIPHDEIEVGMGIHNEPGSHRIKATGEELIKGMLVQLLDQNDKDRAFLKYSASDKFVLLVNNLGAVSTLELSAVTAEVTAQLERDYQIKPVRTIQGAFLTSLNGMGFSISLLRLVDTGLGPGKSLLDLLDAPSEAVGWSAPVATSTWENQSDATYDSKKAVVAEENPSNLQHGNAISCVSFRETQGMIRAIPPG
;
A
#
# COMPACT_ATOMS: atom_id res chain seq x y z
N MET A 1 -5.85 -21.38 -1.82
CA MET A 1 -6.65 -20.19 -1.47
C MET A 1 -7.23 -20.34 -0.07
N GLN A 2 -6.99 -19.38 0.83
CA GLN A 2 -7.71 -19.31 2.11
C GLN A 2 -9.10 -18.67 1.93
N THR A 3 -10.15 -19.38 2.37
CA THR A 3 -11.56 -18.97 2.17
C THR A 3 -12.27 -18.55 3.46
N LYS A 4 -11.62 -18.75 4.63
CA LYS A 4 -12.18 -18.40 5.93
C LYS A 4 -12.14 -16.89 6.17
N HIS A 5 -13.26 -16.37 6.68
CA HIS A 5 -13.43 -14.96 7.06
C HIS A 5 -14.06 -14.86 8.45
N PHE A 6 -13.69 -13.84 9.22
CA PHE A 6 -14.32 -13.58 10.53
C PHE A 6 -15.77 -13.08 10.39
N PHE A 7 -16.07 -12.42 9.27
CA PHE A 7 -17.40 -11.92 8.93
C PHE A 7 -17.77 -12.40 7.53
N SER A 8 -19.00 -12.88 7.36
CA SER A 8 -19.47 -13.44 6.08
C SER A 8 -20.35 -12.49 5.28
N ASP A 9 -21.00 -11.50 5.91
CA ASP A 9 -21.81 -10.51 5.22
C ASP A 9 -20.92 -9.38 4.64
N PRO A 10 -20.80 -9.28 3.30
CA PRO A 10 -19.96 -8.28 2.65
C PRO A 10 -20.46 -6.84 2.85
N THR A 11 -21.76 -6.63 3.10
CA THR A 11 -22.30 -5.29 3.38
C THR A 11 -22.02 -4.89 4.82
N GLN A 12 -22.20 -5.83 5.77
CA GLN A 12 -21.89 -5.61 7.18
C GLN A 12 -20.41 -5.29 7.39
N ILE A 13 -19.50 -6.05 6.78
CA ILE A 13 -18.06 -5.88 6.99
C ILE A 13 -17.58 -4.51 6.49
N VAL A 14 -18.04 -4.06 5.30
CA VAL A 14 -17.70 -2.74 4.76
C VAL A 14 -18.19 -1.62 5.68
N ASN A 15 -19.46 -1.67 6.11
CA ASN A 15 -20.00 -0.64 7.01
C ASN A 15 -19.29 -0.62 8.37
N SER A 16 -18.94 -1.79 8.92
CA SER A 16 -18.22 -1.91 10.18
C SER A 16 -16.80 -1.34 10.06
N ALA A 17 -16.09 -1.67 8.98
CA ALA A 17 -14.74 -1.15 8.72
C ALA A 17 -14.73 0.39 8.61
N LEU A 18 -15.69 0.97 7.88
CA LEU A 18 -15.83 2.43 7.78
C LEU A 18 -16.21 3.06 9.12
N THR A 19 -17.10 2.43 9.89
CA THR A 19 -17.47 2.91 11.24
C THR A 19 -16.26 2.94 12.17
N ALA A 20 -15.39 1.91 12.12
CA ALA A 20 -14.20 1.81 12.96
C ALA A 20 -13.20 2.97 12.77
N LEU A 21 -13.18 3.60 11.59
CA LEU A 21 -12.35 4.77 11.32
C LEU A 21 -12.73 5.98 12.18
N THR A 22 -14.02 6.10 12.55
CA THR A 22 -14.47 7.19 13.45
C THR A 22 -14.04 6.96 14.91
N PHE A 23 -13.73 5.71 15.28
CA PHE A 23 -13.22 5.37 16.62
C PHE A 23 -11.71 5.50 16.71
N THR A 24 -11.01 5.19 15.63
CA THR A 24 -9.54 5.26 15.56
C THR A 24 -9.04 6.66 15.18
N ASN A 25 -9.89 7.48 14.56
CA ASN A 25 -9.64 8.89 14.30
C ASN A 25 -10.90 9.74 14.55
N PRO A 26 -10.98 10.44 15.70
CA PRO A 26 -12.16 11.22 16.07
C PRO A 26 -12.39 12.44 15.16
N SER A 27 -11.38 12.85 14.37
CA SER A 27 -11.53 13.92 13.37
C SER A 27 -12.40 13.50 12.17
N LEU A 28 -12.80 12.23 12.07
CA LEU A 28 -13.56 11.70 10.94
C LEU A 28 -15.05 11.53 11.26
N ALA A 29 -15.87 11.72 10.22
CA ALA A 29 -17.29 11.41 10.21
C ALA A 29 -17.61 10.37 9.13
N PHE A 30 -18.71 9.65 9.32
CA PHE A 30 -19.17 8.61 8.43
C PHE A 30 -20.60 8.87 7.95
N ASP A 31 -20.77 9.09 6.64
CA ASP A 31 -22.07 9.03 5.98
C ASP A 31 -22.35 7.57 5.61
N LYS A 32 -23.11 6.88 6.45
CA LYS A 32 -23.42 5.46 6.29
C LYS A 32 -24.27 5.16 5.06
N ALA A 33 -25.17 6.06 4.67
CA ALA A 33 -26.06 5.84 3.52
C ALA A 33 -25.26 5.80 2.21
N ASN A 34 -24.26 6.68 2.09
CA ASN A 34 -23.46 6.82 0.89
C ASN A 34 -22.07 6.14 0.97
N LYS A 35 -21.73 5.56 2.12
CA LYS A 35 -20.42 4.96 2.42
C LYS A 35 -19.25 5.96 2.26
N ILE A 36 -19.42 7.17 2.79
CA ILE A 36 -18.41 8.24 2.68
C ILE A 36 -17.75 8.45 4.04
N ILE A 37 -16.43 8.33 4.08
CA ILE A 37 -15.62 8.80 5.21
C ILE A 37 -15.01 10.14 4.84
N TYR A 38 -15.15 11.12 5.72
CA TYR A 38 -14.70 12.48 5.46
C TYR A 38 -14.21 13.14 6.75
N ARG A 39 -13.33 14.13 6.60
CA ARG A 39 -12.89 14.98 7.72
C ARG A 39 -14.07 15.79 8.23
N ARG A 40 -14.28 15.80 9.55
CA ARG A 40 -15.29 16.65 10.19
C ARG A 40 -15.02 18.11 9.83
N PRO A 41 -16.05 18.89 9.48
CA PRO A 41 -15.91 20.33 9.36
C PRO A 41 -15.41 20.92 10.68
N THR A 42 -14.39 21.78 10.59
CA THR A 42 -13.89 22.56 11.72
C THR A 42 -13.91 24.04 11.35
N PRO A 43 -13.94 24.95 12.35
CA PRO A 43 -13.85 26.39 12.07
C PRO A 43 -12.61 26.76 11.25
N ASP A 44 -11.49 26.07 11.45
CA ASP A 44 -10.25 26.29 10.69
C ASP A 44 -10.40 25.94 9.20
N VAL A 45 -11.04 24.81 8.88
CA VAL A 45 -11.30 24.41 7.47
C VAL A 45 -12.19 25.43 6.75
N THR A 46 -13.14 26.03 7.45
CA THR A 46 -14.00 27.08 6.87
C THR A 46 -13.31 28.44 6.77
N ALA A 47 -12.50 28.82 7.76
CA ALA A 47 -11.78 30.09 7.77
C ALA A 47 -10.59 30.10 6.79
N ASN A 48 -9.90 28.97 6.66
CA ASN A 48 -8.71 28.77 5.84
C ASN A 48 -8.93 27.57 4.89
N PRO A 49 -9.86 27.67 3.94
CA PRO A 49 -10.15 26.57 3.03
C PRO A 49 -8.94 26.26 2.16
N LYS A 50 -8.75 24.97 1.87
CA LYS A 50 -7.71 24.43 0.97
C LYS A 50 -8.39 23.58 -0.09
N VAL A 51 -7.64 23.18 -1.12
CA VAL A 51 -8.16 22.24 -2.14
C VAL A 51 -8.55 20.93 -1.46
N SER A 52 -9.77 20.47 -1.70
CA SER A 52 -10.22 19.19 -1.17
C SER A 52 -9.78 18.04 -2.04
N ILE A 53 -9.20 16.99 -1.43
CA ILE A 53 -8.76 15.79 -2.13
C ILE A 53 -9.76 14.66 -1.88
N VAL A 54 -10.38 14.17 -2.95
CA VAL A 54 -11.37 13.08 -2.90
C VAL A 54 -10.82 11.87 -3.64
N SER A 55 -10.85 10.72 -2.97
CA SER A 55 -10.54 9.43 -3.59
C SER A 55 -11.56 8.37 -3.20
N GLY A 56 -11.27 7.12 -3.48
CA GLY A 56 -12.13 5.99 -3.20
C GLY A 56 -12.02 4.90 -4.25
N GLY A 57 -12.92 3.92 -4.15
CA GLY A 57 -12.92 2.73 -4.97
C GLY A 57 -13.68 1.59 -4.30
N GLY A 58 -13.52 0.38 -4.83
CA GLY A 58 -14.02 -0.83 -4.18
C GLY A 58 -13.43 -1.01 -2.78
N SER A 59 -14.19 -1.61 -1.87
CA SER A 59 -13.68 -2.06 -0.56
C SER A 59 -12.84 -3.32 -0.71
N GLY A 60 -12.08 -3.66 0.33
CA GLY A 60 -11.18 -4.82 0.34
C GLY A 60 -9.73 -4.49 0.05
N HIS A 61 -9.37 -3.21 0.07
CA HIS A 61 -7.99 -2.73 -0.10
C HIS A 61 -7.47 -1.97 1.12
N GLU A 62 -8.15 -2.09 2.25
CA GLU A 62 -7.87 -1.33 3.46
C GLU A 62 -6.38 -1.48 3.87
N PRO A 63 -5.69 -0.38 4.25
CA PRO A 63 -6.27 0.92 4.63
C PRO A 63 -6.72 1.80 3.45
N ALA A 64 -6.44 1.43 2.20
CA ALA A 64 -6.93 2.18 1.06
C ALA A 64 -8.48 2.05 0.91
N PHE A 65 -9.21 3.11 0.61
CA PHE A 65 -8.79 4.53 0.64
C PHE A 65 -9.23 5.24 1.92
N ALA A 66 -10.22 4.69 2.63
CA ALA A 66 -10.85 5.37 3.75
C ALA A 66 -9.91 5.57 4.95
N GLY A 67 -8.95 4.67 5.18
CA GLY A 67 -7.91 4.83 6.19
C GLY A 67 -6.92 5.97 5.89
N PHE A 68 -6.91 6.47 4.65
CA PHE A 68 -6.11 7.63 4.25
C PHE A 68 -6.84 8.96 4.37
N VAL A 69 -8.07 8.98 4.91
CA VAL A 69 -8.77 10.24 5.22
C VAL A 69 -8.21 10.83 6.51
N GLY A 70 -7.77 12.09 6.44
CA GLY A 70 -7.14 12.80 7.53
C GLY A 70 -6.39 14.04 7.06
N LYS A 71 -6.05 14.94 7.99
CA LYS A 71 -5.21 16.11 7.69
C LYS A 71 -3.88 15.64 7.09
N GLY A 72 -3.39 16.32 6.05
CA GLY A 72 -2.15 15.95 5.36
C GLY A 72 -2.29 14.87 4.29
N LEU A 73 -3.51 14.35 4.05
CA LEU A 73 -3.78 13.31 3.07
C LEU A 73 -5.15 13.51 2.39
N LEU A 74 -6.13 12.59 2.49
CA LEU A 74 -7.43 12.77 1.83
C LEU A 74 -8.41 13.63 2.66
N THR A 75 -9.22 14.44 1.98
CA THR A 75 -10.37 15.12 2.59
C THR A 75 -11.56 14.18 2.77
N ALA A 76 -11.83 13.35 1.75
CA ALA A 76 -12.86 12.34 1.80
C ALA A 76 -12.50 11.10 0.96
N SER A 77 -13.07 9.97 1.33
CA SER A 77 -13.01 8.72 0.60
C SER A 77 -14.41 8.15 0.43
N VAL A 78 -14.72 7.67 -0.77
CA VAL A 78 -16.02 7.06 -1.11
C VAL A 78 -15.81 5.57 -1.35
N ALA A 79 -16.47 4.73 -0.56
CA ALA A 79 -16.32 3.29 -0.64
C ALA A 79 -17.47 2.64 -1.42
N GLY A 80 -17.13 1.72 -2.32
CA GLY A 80 -18.07 0.89 -3.04
C GLY A 80 -18.50 -0.35 -2.27
N THR A 81 -18.78 -1.43 -2.99
CA THR A 81 -18.79 -2.79 -2.40
C THR A 81 -17.41 -3.41 -2.56
N ILE A 82 -17.21 -4.63 -2.03
CA ILE A 82 -15.92 -5.31 -2.17
C ILE A 82 -15.58 -5.47 -3.67
N PHE A 83 -14.44 -4.94 -4.08
CA PHE A 83 -13.91 -4.94 -5.46
C PHE A 83 -14.83 -4.33 -6.53
N ALA A 84 -15.76 -3.45 -6.15
CA ALA A 84 -16.56 -2.70 -7.13
C ALA A 84 -16.60 -1.21 -6.77
N SER A 85 -16.32 -0.36 -7.75
CA SER A 85 -16.36 1.11 -7.65
C SER A 85 -17.64 1.61 -6.97
N PRO A 86 -17.57 2.67 -6.14
CA PRO A 86 -18.76 3.41 -5.77
C PRO A 86 -19.42 4.03 -7.00
N SER A 87 -20.71 4.33 -6.90
CA SER A 87 -21.44 5.01 -7.96
C SER A 87 -21.02 6.48 -8.09
N ALA A 88 -21.14 7.02 -9.30
CA ALA A 88 -20.96 8.45 -9.55
C ALA A 88 -21.82 9.35 -8.64
N GLU A 89 -22.98 8.85 -8.21
CA GLU A 89 -23.88 9.61 -7.32
C GLU A 89 -23.35 9.67 -5.89
N GLN A 90 -22.83 8.57 -5.33
CA GLN A 90 -22.17 8.61 -4.02
C GLN A 90 -20.97 9.57 -4.02
N ILE A 91 -20.19 9.58 -5.09
CA ILE A 91 -19.03 10.46 -5.24
C ILE A 91 -19.48 11.92 -5.35
N ARG A 92 -20.53 12.19 -6.15
CA ARG A 92 -21.14 13.53 -6.24
C ARG A 92 -21.62 13.99 -4.87
N THR A 93 -22.30 13.15 -4.10
CA THR A 93 -22.76 13.50 -2.74
C THR A 93 -21.59 13.87 -1.83
N ALA A 94 -20.47 13.15 -1.90
CA ALA A 94 -19.27 13.51 -1.13
C ALA A 94 -18.78 14.93 -1.47
N VAL A 95 -18.69 15.24 -2.76
CA VAL A 95 -18.23 16.55 -3.26
C VAL A 95 -19.20 17.68 -2.90
N MET A 96 -20.50 17.45 -3.06
CA MET A 96 -21.51 18.49 -2.93
C MET A 96 -21.94 18.76 -1.48
N GLU A 97 -21.85 17.76 -0.60
CA GLU A 97 -22.51 17.81 0.72
C GLU A 97 -21.58 17.53 1.90
N ARG A 98 -20.39 16.95 1.68
CA ARG A 98 -19.53 16.45 2.78
C ARG A 98 -18.19 17.15 2.92
N ILE A 99 -17.78 17.96 1.94
CA ILE A 99 -16.46 18.60 1.93
C ILE A 99 -16.58 20.09 1.60
N GLU A 100 -15.53 20.84 1.94
CA GLU A 100 -15.41 22.23 1.58
C GLU A 100 -14.81 22.40 0.16
N THR A 101 -15.36 23.29 -0.65
CA THR A 101 -15.10 23.33 -2.11
C THR A 101 -14.70 24.70 -2.68
N SER A 102 -14.61 25.76 -1.87
CA SER A 102 -14.30 27.12 -2.36
C SER A 102 -12.94 27.28 -3.02
N LYS A 103 -11.95 26.42 -2.69
CA LYS A 103 -10.64 26.36 -3.36
C LYS A 103 -10.58 25.35 -4.50
N GLY A 104 -11.67 24.62 -4.73
CA GLY A 104 -11.78 23.55 -5.71
C GLY A 104 -11.55 22.16 -5.12
N VAL A 105 -11.78 21.16 -5.97
CA VAL A 105 -11.76 19.74 -5.63
C VAL A 105 -10.89 18.98 -6.59
N PHE A 106 -9.94 18.20 -6.07
CA PHE A 106 -9.17 17.25 -6.85
C PHE A 106 -9.70 15.84 -6.59
N ILE A 107 -10.27 15.23 -7.63
CA ILE A 107 -10.75 13.86 -7.60
C ILE A 107 -9.67 12.97 -8.20
N ILE A 108 -9.16 12.03 -7.41
CA ILE A 108 -8.09 11.12 -7.83
C ILE A 108 -8.49 9.68 -7.53
N ALA A 109 -8.37 8.80 -8.53
CA ALA A 109 -8.70 7.38 -8.41
C ALA A 109 -7.59 6.50 -9.01
N MET A 110 -7.59 5.21 -8.69
CA MET A 110 -6.76 4.24 -9.40
C MET A 110 -7.34 4.00 -10.79
N ASN A 111 -6.48 3.70 -11.77
CA ASN A 111 -6.89 3.53 -13.16
C ASN A 111 -7.53 2.15 -13.41
N TYR A 112 -8.76 2.00 -12.92
CA TYR A 112 -9.66 0.89 -13.23
C TYR A 112 -10.90 1.43 -13.93
N THR A 113 -11.41 0.71 -14.93
CA THR A 113 -12.51 1.19 -15.79
C THR A 113 -13.72 1.68 -14.99
N GLY A 114 -14.15 0.92 -13.97
CA GLY A 114 -15.26 1.30 -13.10
C GLY A 114 -15.01 2.60 -12.35
N ASP A 115 -13.83 2.76 -11.78
CA ASP A 115 -13.46 3.96 -11.03
C ASP A 115 -13.33 5.17 -11.98
N VAL A 116 -12.64 5.03 -13.11
CA VAL A 116 -12.47 6.11 -14.09
C VAL A 116 -13.82 6.63 -14.59
N MET A 117 -14.75 5.73 -14.90
CA MET A 117 -16.09 6.13 -15.35
C MET A 117 -16.88 6.83 -14.23
N ASN A 118 -16.91 6.28 -13.02
CA ASN A 118 -17.74 6.83 -11.94
C ASN A 118 -17.18 8.13 -11.37
N PHE A 119 -15.87 8.19 -11.08
CA PHE A 119 -15.21 9.39 -10.56
C PHE A 119 -15.10 10.48 -11.63
N GLY A 120 -14.84 10.12 -12.89
CA GLY A 120 -14.88 11.06 -14.01
C GLY A 120 -16.27 11.66 -14.21
N MET A 121 -17.32 10.85 -14.18
CA MET A 121 -18.71 11.33 -14.25
C MET A 121 -19.06 12.25 -13.08
N ALA A 122 -18.62 11.91 -11.86
CA ALA A 122 -18.85 12.76 -10.69
C ALA A 122 -18.11 14.11 -10.82
N ALA A 123 -16.90 14.12 -11.37
CA ALA A 123 -16.14 15.35 -11.64
C ALA A 123 -16.88 16.25 -12.63
N GLU A 124 -17.40 15.69 -13.73
CA GLU A 124 -18.17 16.46 -14.72
C GLU A 124 -19.48 17.00 -14.13
N LYS A 125 -20.16 16.22 -13.28
CA LYS A 125 -21.34 16.71 -12.54
C LYS A 125 -20.99 17.85 -11.57
N ALA A 126 -19.86 17.78 -10.88
CA ALA A 126 -19.41 18.84 -9.98
C ALA A 126 -19.04 20.12 -10.75
N LYS A 127 -18.36 20.00 -11.89
CA LYS A 127 -18.09 21.13 -12.81
C LYS A 127 -19.39 21.77 -13.30
N ALA A 128 -20.37 20.97 -13.72
CA ALA A 128 -21.67 21.46 -14.15
C ALA A 128 -22.45 22.18 -13.04
N ALA A 129 -22.20 21.84 -11.77
CA ALA A 129 -22.74 22.52 -10.60
C ALA A 129 -21.95 23.77 -10.17
N GLY A 130 -20.91 24.16 -10.93
CA GLY A 130 -20.11 25.36 -10.67
C GLY A 130 -18.91 25.17 -9.74
N ILE A 131 -18.57 23.93 -9.37
CA ILE A 131 -17.40 23.64 -8.51
C ILE A 131 -16.16 23.45 -9.38
N LYS A 132 -15.11 24.24 -9.15
CA LYS A 132 -13.81 24.05 -9.81
C LYS A 132 -13.27 22.67 -9.44
N THR A 133 -13.25 21.74 -10.39
CA THR A 133 -12.95 20.33 -10.13
C THR A 133 -12.01 19.78 -11.19
N GLU A 134 -10.99 19.04 -10.79
CA GLU A 134 -10.13 18.28 -11.69
C GLU A 134 -10.17 16.78 -11.36
N PHE A 135 -10.04 15.94 -12.38
CA PHE A 135 -10.02 14.48 -12.23
C PHE A 135 -8.74 13.87 -12.79
N PHE A 136 -8.13 12.96 -12.04
CA PHE A 136 -6.95 12.22 -12.48
C PHE A 136 -7.02 10.74 -12.10
N ALA A 137 -6.62 9.88 -13.03
CA ALA A 137 -6.52 8.44 -12.81
C ALA A 137 -5.05 8.02 -12.72
N VAL A 138 -4.67 7.38 -11.62
CA VAL A 138 -3.30 6.92 -11.38
C VAL A 138 -3.11 5.54 -11.99
N GLY A 139 -2.17 5.42 -12.93
CA GLY A 139 -1.72 4.15 -13.48
C GLY A 139 -0.22 4.00 -13.35
N ASP A 140 0.24 3.11 -12.49
CA ASP A 140 1.64 2.84 -12.14
C ASP A 140 2.07 1.38 -12.40
N ASP A 141 1.12 0.46 -12.52
CA ASP A 141 1.36 -0.98 -12.69
C ASP A 141 1.97 -1.35 -14.05
N VAL A 142 3.20 -1.90 -14.05
CA VAL A 142 3.90 -2.37 -15.25
C VAL A 142 3.49 -3.79 -15.66
N GLY A 143 2.72 -4.50 -14.82
CA GLY A 143 2.14 -5.80 -15.17
C GLY A 143 1.22 -5.73 -16.39
N VAL A 144 0.67 -4.55 -16.67
CA VAL A 144 -0.03 -4.22 -17.93
C VAL A 144 0.91 -3.44 -18.85
N GLY A 145 1.55 -4.17 -19.76
CA GLY A 145 2.36 -3.57 -20.84
C GLY A 145 1.51 -2.73 -21.81
N ARG A 146 2.17 -1.88 -22.60
CA ARG A 146 1.54 -0.97 -23.58
C ARG A 146 0.61 -1.71 -24.55
N ALA A 147 1.01 -2.90 -25.01
CA ALA A 147 0.21 -3.69 -25.94
C ALA A 147 -1.13 -4.14 -25.33
N LYS A 148 -1.11 -4.62 -24.07
CA LYS A 148 -2.31 -5.06 -23.34
C LYS A 148 -3.16 -3.89 -22.86
N GLY A 149 -2.52 -2.81 -22.38
CA GLY A 149 -3.19 -1.64 -21.81
C GLY A 149 -3.93 -0.80 -22.85
N GLY A 150 -3.44 -0.76 -24.11
CA GLY A 150 -4.09 -0.03 -25.20
C GLY A 150 -4.46 1.41 -24.82
N LYS A 151 -5.74 1.77 -25.02
CA LYS A 151 -6.27 3.10 -24.64
C LYS A 151 -6.59 3.24 -23.15
N VAL A 152 -6.75 2.12 -22.42
CA VAL A 152 -7.08 2.13 -20.99
C VAL A 152 -5.85 2.47 -20.15
N GLY A 153 -4.67 1.98 -20.57
CA GLY A 153 -3.40 2.23 -19.89
C GLY A 153 -3.10 1.24 -18.77
N ARG A 154 -2.20 1.64 -17.86
CA ARG A 154 -1.73 0.84 -16.72
C ARG A 154 -2.76 0.85 -15.58
N ARG A 155 -2.90 -0.25 -14.82
CA ARG A 155 -3.68 -0.26 -13.57
C ARG A 155 -3.02 0.63 -12.51
N GLY A 156 -3.80 1.09 -11.53
CA GLY A 156 -3.30 1.80 -10.35
C GLY A 156 -3.13 0.86 -9.16
N ILE A 157 -1.92 0.71 -8.62
CA ILE A 157 -1.62 -0.18 -7.47
C ILE A 157 -0.84 0.57 -6.38
N GLY A 158 0.05 -0.12 -5.64
CA GLY A 158 0.68 0.38 -4.42
C GLY A 158 1.38 1.74 -4.57
N GLY A 159 2.03 2.01 -5.70
CA GLY A 159 2.69 3.27 -5.96
C GLY A 159 1.74 4.46 -6.02
N GLY A 160 0.48 4.23 -6.41
CA GLY A 160 -0.55 5.26 -6.38
C GLY A 160 -0.81 5.83 -4.98
N ILE A 161 -0.54 5.07 -3.91
CA ILE A 161 -0.65 5.58 -2.54
C ILE A 161 0.39 6.67 -2.26
N LEU A 162 1.61 6.57 -2.82
CA LEU A 162 2.61 7.64 -2.71
C LEU A 162 2.11 8.90 -3.39
N VAL A 163 1.43 8.78 -4.54
CA VAL A 163 0.83 9.92 -5.25
C VAL A 163 -0.24 10.57 -4.38
N LEU A 164 -1.13 9.79 -3.75
CA LEU A 164 -2.15 10.29 -2.82
C LEU A 164 -1.53 11.05 -1.65
N LYS A 165 -0.45 10.53 -1.06
CA LYS A 165 0.26 11.22 0.02
C LYS A 165 0.84 12.56 -0.43
N ILE A 166 1.49 12.57 -1.60
CA ILE A 166 2.14 13.76 -2.16
C ILE A 166 1.11 14.85 -2.43
N VAL A 167 -0.01 14.53 -3.09
CA VAL A 167 -1.04 15.53 -3.43
C VAL A 167 -1.82 16.01 -2.21
N GLY A 168 -2.08 15.12 -1.24
CA GLY A 168 -2.73 15.48 0.01
C GLY A 168 -1.88 16.42 0.88
N ALA A 169 -0.57 16.14 0.99
CA ALA A 169 0.36 17.03 1.66
C ALA A 169 0.49 18.38 0.93
N LEU A 170 0.52 18.35 -0.39
CA LEU A 170 0.63 19.57 -1.20
C LEU A 170 -0.61 20.46 -1.03
N ALA A 171 -1.81 19.87 -0.95
CA ALA A 171 -3.04 20.59 -0.65
C ALA A 171 -2.99 21.28 0.73
N GLU A 172 -2.40 20.64 1.74
CA GLU A 172 -2.20 21.27 3.05
C GLU A 172 -1.23 22.47 3.02
N SER A 173 -0.40 22.59 1.99
CA SER A 173 0.51 23.74 1.78
C SER A 173 -0.12 24.93 1.04
N ASP A 174 -1.47 24.97 0.95
CA ASP A 174 -2.26 25.98 0.22
C ASP A 174 -1.90 26.07 -1.27
N ALA A 175 -1.50 24.94 -1.86
CA ALA A 175 -1.22 24.87 -3.30
C ALA A 175 -2.51 24.99 -4.12
N SER A 176 -2.38 25.54 -5.33
CA SER A 176 -3.49 25.64 -6.27
C SER A 176 -3.95 24.27 -6.76
N LEU A 177 -5.21 24.14 -7.18
CA LEU A 177 -5.73 22.92 -7.81
C LEU A 177 -4.90 22.52 -9.04
N ASP A 178 -4.42 23.51 -9.80
CA ASP A 178 -3.68 23.29 -11.04
C ASP A 178 -2.27 22.74 -10.74
N ASP A 179 -1.62 23.21 -9.67
CA ASP A 179 -0.36 22.63 -9.18
C ASP A 179 -0.55 21.22 -8.67
N ILE A 180 -1.62 20.96 -7.92
CA ILE A 180 -1.94 19.62 -7.42
C ILE A 180 -2.12 18.64 -8.58
N TYR A 181 -2.90 19.02 -9.59
CA TYR A 181 -3.10 18.22 -10.80
C TYR A 181 -1.77 17.95 -11.51
N ARG A 182 -0.96 18.98 -11.72
CA ARG A 182 0.36 18.87 -12.36
C ARG A 182 1.30 17.95 -11.60
N ILE A 183 1.33 18.03 -10.27
CA ILE A 183 2.17 17.17 -9.43
C ILE A 183 1.67 15.73 -9.41
N ALA A 184 0.35 15.49 -9.45
CA ALA A 184 -0.18 14.14 -9.61
C ALA A 184 0.32 13.50 -10.92
N GLN A 185 0.23 14.23 -12.04
CA GLN A 185 0.76 13.77 -13.32
C GLN A 185 2.27 13.52 -13.29
N LEU A 186 3.03 14.44 -12.68
CA LEU A 186 4.48 14.35 -12.56
C LEU A 186 4.89 13.12 -11.74
N ALA A 187 4.28 12.91 -10.57
CA ALA A 187 4.58 11.77 -9.72
C ALA A 187 4.19 10.44 -10.41
N THR A 188 3.00 10.35 -11.00
CA THR A 188 2.54 9.13 -11.71
C THR A 188 3.40 8.80 -12.93
N LYS A 189 3.94 9.79 -13.64
CA LYS A 189 4.88 9.56 -14.74
C LYS A 189 6.23 9.02 -14.26
N ASN A 190 6.60 9.28 -13.01
CA ASN A 190 7.89 8.91 -12.42
C ASN A 190 7.80 7.73 -11.46
N ILE A 191 6.71 6.97 -11.51
CA ILE A 191 6.52 5.79 -10.67
C ILE A 191 6.17 4.55 -11.51
N VAL A 192 6.72 3.42 -11.09
CA VAL A 192 6.46 2.09 -11.63
C VAL A 192 6.24 1.13 -10.49
N SER A 193 5.27 0.24 -10.65
CA SER A 193 4.91 -0.74 -9.64
C SER A 193 4.65 -2.10 -10.26
N LEU A 194 4.91 -3.17 -9.52
CA LEU A 194 4.60 -4.54 -9.94
C LEU A 194 4.24 -5.39 -8.72
N GLY A 195 3.13 -6.11 -8.81
CA GLY A 195 2.69 -7.07 -7.80
C GLY A 195 3.09 -8.51 -8.14
N SER A 196 3.08 -9.37 -7.13
CA SER A 196 3.13 -10.82 -7.29
C SER A 196 2.31 -11.49 -6.21
N SER A 197 1.64 -12.59 -6.56
CA SER A 197 0.78 -13.33 -5.63
C SER A 197 0.98 -14.83 -5.75
N LEU A 198 0.93 -15.51 -4.62
CA LEU A 198 0.99 -16.97 -4.52
C LEU A 198 -0.39 -17.60 -4.78
N GLU A 199 -1.46 -16.87 -4.50
CA GLU A 199 -2.84 -17.34 -4.65
C GLU A 199 -3.78 -16.18 -5.03
N HIS A 200 -4.92 -16.52 -5.65
CA HIS A 200 -6.08 -15.63 -5.73
C HIS A 200 -6.71 -15.39 -4.35
N VAL A 201 -7.49 -14.33 -4.25
CA VAL A 201 -8.20 -13.92 -3.03
C VAL A 201 -9.66 -14.34 -3.04
N HIS A 202 -10.15 -14.83 -1.89
CA HIS A 202 -11.55 -15.16 -1.69
C HIS A 202 -12.34 -13.95 -1.18
N VAL A 203 -13.40 -13.56 -1.87
CA VAL A 203 -14.30 -12.47 -1.44
C VAL A 203 -15.32 -13.00 -0.42
N PRO A 204 -15.45 -12.37 0.78
CA PRO A 204 -16.45 -12.76 1.77
C PRO A 204 -17.87 -12.86 1.17
N GLY A 205 -18.56 -13.96 1.49
CA GLY A 205 -19.93 -14.21 1.02
C GLY A 205 -20.05 -14.76 -0.41
N ARG A 206 -18.94 -14.96 -1.14
CA ARG A 206 -18.95 -15.74 -2.39
C ARG A 206 -18.87 -17.24 -2.11
N GLU A 207 -19.28 -18.02 -3.10
CA GLU A 207 -19.10 -19.47 -3.08
C GLU A 207 -17.62 -19.83 -3.06
N ILE A 208 -17.29 -20.90 -2.33
CA ILE A 208 -15.95 -21.44 -2.28
C ILE A 208 -15.64 -22.05 -3.65
N PRO A 209 -14.59 -21.61 -4.35
CA PRO A 209 -14.21 -22.17 -5.64
C PRO A 209 -13.92 -23.67 -5.54
N ASP A 210 -14.21 -24.42 -6.61
CA ASP A 210 -13.76 -25.81 -6.74
C ASP A 210 -12.23 -25.83 -6.67
N PRO A 211 -11.61 -26.63 -5.76
CA PRO A 211 -10.16 -26.78 -5.67
C PRO A 211 -9.48 -27.20 -6.98
N ASN A 212 -10.23 -27.79 -7.92
CA ASN A 212 -9.74 -28.23 -9.23
C ASN A 212 -10.04 -27.23 -10.36
N SER A 213 -10.55 -26.03 -10.04
CA SER A 213 -10.83 -24.99 -11.03
C SER A 213 -9.57 -24.23 -11.45
N ASP A 214 -9.61 -23.62 -12.64
CA ASP A 214 -8.55 -22.74 -13.15
C ASP A 214 -8.38 -21.43 -12.34
N GLU A 215 -9.27 -21.18 -11.37
CA GLU A 215 -9.16 -20.08 -10.41
C GLU A 215 -8.08 -20.32 -9.35
N MET A 216 -7.55 -21.54 -9.25
CA MET A 216 -6.45 -21.87 -8.35
C MET A 216 -5.10 -21.65 -9.04
N ILE A 217 -4.19 -20.94 -8.36
CA ILE A 217 -2.79 -20.91 -8.76
C ILE A 217 -2.15 -22.24 -8.30
N PRO A 218 -1.42 -22.95 -9.19
CA PRO A 218 -0.71 -24.17 -8.79
C PRO A 218 0.25 -23.92 -7.63
N HIS A 219 0.38 -24.90 -6.72
CA HIS A 219 1.13 -24.74 -5.46
C HIS A 219 2.59 -24.30 -5.64
N ASP A 220 3.23 -24.68 -6.75
CA ASP A 220 4.63 -24.34 -7.04
C ASP A 220 4.78 -23.14 -8.00
N GLU A 221 3.69 -22.46 -8.33
CA GLU A 221 3.67 -21.29 -9.21
C GLU A 221 3.35 -19.99 -8.46
N ILE A 222 3.89 -18.90 -8.99
CA ILE A 222 3.69 -17.53 -8.52
C ILE A 222 3.17 -16.72 -9.71
N GLU A 223 2.08 -15.98 -9.51
CA GLU A 223 1.54 -15.12 -10.56
C GLU A 223 2.13 -13.70 -10.47
N VAL A 224 2.89 -13.32 -11.50
CA VAL A 224 3.58 -12.03 -11.56
C VAL A 224 2.74 -11.01 -12.31
N GLY A 225 2.54 -9.85 -11.70
CA GLY A 225 1.72 -8.77 -12.21
C GLY A 225 0.23 -9.01 -12.04
N MET A 226 -0.18 -9.90 -11.12
CA MET A 226 -1.60 -10.03 -10.78
C MET A 226 -2.15 -8.70 -10.26
N GLY A 227 -3.38 -8.35 -10.66
CA GLY A 227 -4.04 -7.14 -10.18
C GLY A 227 -4.58 -7.31 -8.75
N ILE A 228 -4.99 -6.21 -8.13
CA ILE A 228 -5.53 -6.18 -6.77
C ILE A 228 -6.95 -6.78 -6.66
N HIS A 229 -7.58 -7.17 -7.75
CA HIS A 229 -8.90 -7.82 -7.77
C HIS A 229 -8.86 -9.21 -8.43
N ASN A 230 -7.72 -9.92 -8.35
CA ASN A 230 -7.44 -11.17 -9.06
C ASN A 230 -7.40 -11.02 -10.60
N GLU A 231 -7.19 -9.83 -11.15
CA GLU A 231 -7.06 -9.71 -12.60
C GLU A 231 -5.79 -10.43 -13.09
N PRO A 232 -5.87 -11.18 -14.21
CA PRO A 232 -4.76 -11.98 -14.69
C PRO A 232 -3.47 -11.18 -14.83
N GLY A 233 -2.40 -11.80 -14.34
CA GLY A 233 -1.07 -11.27 -14.38
C GLY A 233 -0.47 -11.17 -15.77
N SER A 234 0.83 -10.93 -15.79
CA SER A 234 1.65 -10.98 -16.99
C SER A 234 2.02 -12.43 -17.36
N HIS A 235 2.33 -13.26 -16.35
CA HIS A 235 2.70 -14.66 -16.50
C HIS A 235 2.76 -15.35 -15.12
N ARG A 236 2.86 -16.69 -15.12
CA ARG A 236 3.16 -17.52 -13.95
C ARG A 236 4.57 -18.08 -14.03
N ILE A 237 5.24 -18.23 -12.89
CA ILE A 237 6.60 -18.76 -12.79
C ILE A 237 6.76 -19.70 -11.61
N LYS A 238 7.69 -20.65 -11.72
CA LYS A 238 8.24 -21.41 -10.60
C LYS A 238 9.59 -20.81 -10.25
N ALA A 239 9.71 -20.18 -9.09
CA ALA A 239 10.89 -19.40 -8.73
C ALA A 239 11.07 -19.36 -7.21
N THR A 240 12.32 -19.26 -6.77
CA THR A 240 12.64 -18.81 -5.41
C THR A 240 12.29 -17.33 -5.23
N GLY A 241 12.26 -16.85 -3.99
CA GLY A 241 12.03 -15.42 -3.70
C GLY A 241 13.05 -14.49 -4.39
N GLU A 242 14.32 -14.88 -4.42
CA GLU A 242 15.39 -14.11 -5.09
C GLU A 242 15.18 -14.04 -6.61
N GLU A 243 14.83 -15.17 -7.25
CA GLU A 243 14.54 -15.24 -8.69
C GLU A 243 13.30 -14.45 -9.08
N LEU A 244 12.24 -14.54 -8.26
CA LEU A 244 11.02 -13.75 -8.42
C LEU A 244 11.33 -12.25 -8.38
N ILE A 245 12.02 -11.78 -7.35
CA ILE A 245 12.38 -10.36 -7.18
C ILE A 245 13.24 -9.89 -8.35
N LYS A 246 14.21 -10.69 -8.79
CA LYS A 246 15.02 -10.39 -9.95
C LYS A 246 14.17 -10.18 -11.21
N GLY A 247 13.25 -11.11 -11.49
CA GLY A 247 12.32 -11.00 -12.62
C GLY A 247 11.42 -9.78 -12.52
N MET A 248 10.94 -9.44 -11.32
CA MET A 248 10.11 -8.25 -11.09
C MET A 248 10.89 -6.95 -11.34
N LEU A 249 12.13 -6.85 -10.84
CA LEU A 249 12.97 -5.68 -11.05
C LEU A 249 13.32 -5.48 -12.53
N VAL A 250 13.53 -6.57 -13.28
CA VAL A 250 13.71 -6.50 -14.75
C VAL A 250 12.49 -5.85 -15.40
N GLN A 251 11.27 -6.29 -15.08
CA GLN A 251 10.05 -5.67 -15.65
C GLN A 251 9.86 -4.19 -15.26
N LEU A 252 10.32 -3.80 -14.07
CA LEU A 252 10.21 -2.42 -13.59
C LEU A 252 11.23 -1.49 -14.26
N LEU A 253 12.45 -1.98 -14.53
CA LEU A 253 13.61 -1.14 -14.78
C LEU A 253 14.33 -1.39 -16.11
N ASP A 254 14.07 -2.48 -16.85
CA ASP A 254 14.73 -2.73 -18.12
C ASP A 254 14.37 -1.65 -19.15
N GLN A 255 15.38 -0.87 -19.54
CA GLN A 255 15.25 0.24 -20.48
C GLN A 255 15.05 -0.22 -21.92
N ASN A 256 15.32 -1.50 -22.22
CA ASN A 256 15.17 -2.11 -23.54
C ASN A 256 13.79 -2.76 -23.74
N ASP A 257 12.99 -2.93 -22.69
CA ASP A 257 11.64 -3.47 -22.79
C ASP A 257 10.72 -2.46 -23.50
N LYS A 258 10.41 -2.72 -24.77
CA LYS A 258 9.53 -1.86 -25.60
C LYS A 258 8.10 -1.79 -25.07
N ASP A 259 7.66 -2.78 -24.32
CA ASP A 259 6.31 -2.92 -23.80
C ASP A 259 6.18 -2.31 -22.40
N ARG A 260 7.21 -2.45 -21.53
CA ARG A 260 7.17 -2.07 -20.10
C ARG A 260 8.16 -1.03 -19.62
N ALA A 261 9.08 -0.50 -20.45
CA ALA A 261 9.98 0.58 -20.06
C ALA A 261 9.23 1.93 -19.89
N PHE A 262 8.37 2.04 -18.88
CA PHE A 262 7.53 3.20 -18.58
C PHE A 262 8.32 4.31 -17.87
N LEU A 263 9.40 3.93 -17.17
CA LEU A 263 10.27 4.86 -16.45
C LEU A 263 11.63 4.96 -17.15
N LYS A 264 12.04 6.20 -17.45
CA LYS A 264 13.41 6.52 -17.85
C LYS A 264 14.17 7.06 -16.63
N TYR A 265 15.35 6.52 -16.39
CA TYR A 265 16.21 6.91 -15.28
C TYR A 265 17.70 6.70 -15.62
N SER A 266 18.54 7.24 -14.77
CA SER A 266 20.00 7.17 -14.76
C SER A 266 20.47 6.72 -13.38
N ALA A 267 21.71 6.23 -13.28
CA ALA A 267 22.28 5.80 -12.00
C ALA A 267 22.39 6.92 -10.94
N SER A 268 22.34 8.20 -11.35
CA SER A 268 22.34 9.35 -10.43
C SER A 268 20.96 9.74 -9.90
N ASP A 269 19.89 9.18 -10.46
CA ASP A 269 18.54 9.46 -9.98
C ASP A 269 18.32 8.87 -8.58
N LYS A 270 17.57 9.59 -7.74
CA LYS A 270 17.20 9.15 -6.40
C LYS A 270 15.82 8.51 -6.42
N PHE A 271 15.62 7.50 -5.58
CA PHE A 271 14.39 6.73 -5.55
C PHE A 271 13.81 6.58 -4.14
N VAL A 272 12.48 6.54 -4.07
CA VAL A 272 11.72 6.01 -2.93
C VAL A 272 11.25 4.60 -3.30
N LEU A 273 11.51 3.64 -2.42
CA LEU A 273 11.03 2.26 -2.50
C LEU A 273 9.83 2.07 -1.58
N LEU A 274 8.74 1.54 -2.12
CA LEU A 274 7.61 1.01 -1.35
C LEU A 274 7.48 -0.50 -1.59
N VAL A 275 7.58 -1.29 -0.52
CA VAL A 275 7.26 -2.72 -0.50
C VAL A 275 5.91 -2.90 0.20
N ASN A 276 4.87 -3.05 -0.60
CA ASN A 276 3.49 -3.09 -0.11
C ASN A 276 2.99 -4.54 0.03
N ASN A 277 2.43 -4.86 1.19
CA ASN A 277 1.80 -6.14 1.51
C ASN A 277 0.36 -6.16 1.00
N LEU A 278 -0.02 -7.22 0.27
CA LEU A 278 -1.39 -7.40 -0.23
C LEU A 278 -2.36 -7.98 0.82
N GLY A 279 -1.88 -8.28 2.02
CA GLY A 279 -2.71 -8.52 3.21
C GLY A 279 -2.17 -9.61 4.11
N ALA A 280 -1.79 -10.75 3.53
CA ALA A 280 -1.53 -11.97 4.30
C ALA A 280 -0.05 -12.43 4.33
N VAL A 281 0.87 -11.68 3.71
CA VAL A 281 2.32 -11.94 3.86
C VAL A 281 2.74 -11.61 5.29
N SER A 282 3.50 -12.49 5.94
CA SER A 282 3.96 -12.24 7.31
C SER A 282 4.94 -11.06 7.35
N THR A 283 5.01 -10.34 8.47
CA THR A 283 6.00 -9.26 8.65
C THR A 283 7.45 -9.76 8.50
N LEU A 284 7.69 -11.02 8.87
CA LEU A 284 8.99 -11.68 8.70
C LEU A 284 9.35 -11.82 7.21
N GLU A 285 8.44 -12.38 6.40
CA GLU A 285 8.65 -12.55 4.96
C GLU A 285 8.70 -11.21 4.23
N LEU A 286 7.83 -10.25 4.57
CA LEU A 286 7.84 -8.92 3.97
C LEU A 286 9.17 -8.19 4.24
N SER A 287 9.75 -8.38 5.43
CA SER A 287 11.06 -7.82 5.76
C SER A 287 12.19 -8.49 4.97
N ALA A 288 12.12 -9.82 4.77
CA ALA A 288 13.07 -10.54 3.92
C ALA A 288 12.97 -10.09 2.45
N VAL A 289 11.74 -9.93 1.92
CA VAL A 289 11.51 -9.34 0.59
C VAL A 289 12.09 -7.94 0.50
N THR A 290 11.87 -7.09 1.51
CA THR A 290 12.40 -5.72 1.52
C THR A 290 13.94 -5.69 1.51
N ALA A 291 14.58 -6.57 2.28
CA ALA A 291 16.03 -6.72 2.29
C ALA A 291 16.55 -7.16 0.91
N GLU A 292 15.93 -8.17 0.32
CA GLU A 292 16.35 -8.71 -0.98
C GLU A 292 16.16 -7.68 -2.10
N VAL A 293 14.99 -7.03 -2.18
CA VAL A 293 14.74 -5.96 -3.16
C VAL A 293 15.79 -4.86 -3.05
N THR A 294 16.11 -4.41 -1.83
CA THR A 294 17.10 -3.36 -1.61
C THR A 294 18.50 -3.81 -2.05
N ALA A 295 18.89 -5.04 -1.73
CA ALA A 295 20.18 -5.59 -2.11
C ALA A 295 20.32 -5.72 -3.64
N GLN A 296 19.30 -6.22 -4.33
CA GLN A 296 19.32 -6.35 -5.80
C GLN A 296 19.32 -4.99 -6.50
N LEU A 297 18.54 -4.00 -6.00
CA LEU A 297 18.54 -2.64 -6.54
C LEU A 297 19.94 -2.00 -6.50
N GLU A 298 20.63 -2.14 -5.36
CA GLU A 298 21.98 -1.60 -5.21
C GLU A 298 22.97 -2.34 -6.10
N ARG A 299 22.98 -3.68 -6.05
CA ARG A 299 23.94 -4.53 -6.75
C ARG A 299 23.81 -4.45 -8.27
N ASP A 300 22.59 -4.55 -8.79
CA ASP A 300 22.35 -4.78 -10.21
C ASP A 300 21.99 -3.48 -10.96
N TYR A 301 21.43 -2.48 -10.26
CA TYR A 301 20.95 -1.23 -10.87
C TYR A 301 21.64 0.02 -10.34
N GLN A 302 22.54 -0.11 -9.35
CA GLN A 302 23.19 1.02 -8.66
C GLN A 302 22.19 2.00 -8.03
N ILE A 303 20.98 1.51 -7.71
CA ILE A 303 19.93 2.28 -7.05
C ILE A 303 19.99 2.01 -5.56
N LYS A 304 20.36 3.02 -4.78
CA LYS A 304 20.17 3.03 -3.33
C LYS A 304 18.96 3.90 -3.01
N PRO A 305 17.82 3.32 -2.60
CA PRO A 305 16.66 4.13 -2.22
C PRO A 305 17.04 5.11 -1.11
N VAL A 306 16.71 6.39 -1.30
CA VAL A 306 16.88 7.41 -0.24
C VAL A 306 15.80 7.30 0.83
N ARG A 307 14.80 6.46 0.56
CA ARG A 307 13.64 6.21 1.39
C ARG A 307 13.12 4.81 1.11
N THR A 308 12.98 3.99 2.13
CA THR A 308 12.28 2.70 2.04
C THR A 308 11.08 2.69 2.97
N ILE A 309 9.93 2.32 2.44
CA ILE A 309 8.66 2.17 3.15
C ILE A 309 8.19 0.72 2.96
N GLN A 310 7.82 0.03 4.03
CA GLN A 310 7.22 -1.30 3.95
C GLN A 310 5.98 -1.40 4.84
N GLY A 311 4.98 -2.16 4.40
CA GLY A 311 3.75 -2.38 5.17
C GLY A 311 2.53 -2.62 4.29
N ALA A 312 1.35 -2.64 4.91
CA ALA A 312 0.07 -2.76 4.20
C ALA A 312 -0.51 -1.35 3.94
N PHE A 313 -0.45 -0.91 2.67
CA PHE A 313 -0.94 0.40 2.23
C PHE A 313 -2.08 0.28 1.22
N LEU A 314 -1.98 -0.70 0.31
CA LEU A 314 -3.04 -1.07 -0.64
C LEU A 314 -3.13 -2.60 -0.65
N THR A 315 -4.05 -3.15 0.13
CA THR A 315 -4.20 -4.60 0.24
C THR A 315 -5.11 -5.16 -0.87
N SER A 316 -5.32 -6.47 -0.85
CA SER A 316 -6.35 -7.19 -1.58
C SER A 316 -6.90 -8.25 -0.64
N LEU A 317 -7.69 -7.83 0.36
CA LEU A 317 -8.21 -8.64 1.46
C LEU A 317 -7.08 -9.46 2.14
N ASN A 318 -7.13 -10.80 2.02
CA ASN A 318 -6.15 -11.74 2.53
C ASN A 318 -5.11 -12.15 1.47
N GLY A 319 -4.75 -11.24 0.57
CA GLY A 319 -3.83 -11.51 -0.53
C GLY A 319 -2.47 -12.00 -0.03
N MET A 320 -2.12 -13.24 -0.41
CA MET A 320 -0.81 -13.84 -0.19
C MET A 320 0.17 -13.33 -1.27
N GLY A 321 0.53 -12.06 -1.18
CA GLY A 321 1.39 -11.41 -2.16
C GLY A 321 1.91 -10.06 -1.70
N PHE A 322 2.82 -9.52 -2.48
CA PHE A 322 3.40 -8.20 -2.25
C PHE A 322 3.53 -7.45 -3.57
N SER A 323 3.84 -6.16 -3.48
CA SER A 323 4.15 -5.32 -4.63
C SER A 323 5.35 -4.43 -4.34
N ILE A 324 6.15 -4.18 -5.37
CA ILE A 324 7.30 -3.28 -5.34
C ILE A 324 6.90 -2.04 -6.13
N SER A 325 7.07 -0.86 -5.55
CA SER A 325 6.90 0.42 -6.24
C SER A 325 8.16 1.27 -6.11
N LEU A 326 8.60 1.86 -7.22
CA LEU A 326 9.76 2.74 -7.29
C LEU A 326 9.33 4.10 -7.80
N LEU A 327 9.41 5.12 -6.94
CA LEU A 327 9.18 6.51 -7.30
C LEU A 327 10.52 7.20 -7.50
N ARG A 328 10.79 7.63 -8.74
CA ARG A 328 11.94 8.46 -9.08
C ARG A 328 11.70 9.88 -8.59
N LEU A 329 12.63 10.42 -7.81
CA LEU A 329 12.56 11.78 -7.32
C LEU A 329 12.97 12.75 -8.43
N VAL A 330 12.07 13.68 -8.73
CA VAL A 330 12.26 14.73 -9.73
C VAL A 330 11.92 16.08 -9.12
N ASP A 331 12.46 17.15 -9.71
CA ASP A 331 12.11 18.51 -9.31
C ASP A 331 10.61 18.77 -9.57
N THR A 332 9.91 19.26 -8.55
CA THR A 332 8.50 19.62 -8.62
C THR A 332 8.29 21.00 -9.25
N GLY A 333 9.33 21.84 -9.32
CA GLY A 333 9.25 23.22 -9.78
C GLY A 333 8.47 24.14 -8.84
N LEU A 334 8.14 23.69 -7.63
CA LEU A 334 7.34 24.43 -6.64
C LEU A 334 8.20 25.23 -5.64
N GLY A 335 9.52 25.09 -5.72
CA GLY A 335 10.47 25.73 -4.82
C GLY A 335 10.78 24.90 -3.55
N PRO A 336 11.56 25.47 -2.62
CA PRO A 336 12.02 24.77 -1.41
C PRO A 336 10.88 24.28 -0.52
N GLY A 337 11.08 23.12 0.13
CA GLY A 337 10.12 22.52 1.06
C GLY A 337 8.91 21.86 0.40
N LYS A 338 8.91 21.73 -0.94
CA LYS A 338 7.87 21.09 -1.74
C LYS A 338 8.44 20.08 -2.72
N SER A 339 9.59 19.49 -2.41
CA SER A 339 10.08 18.32 -3.14
C SER A 339 9.13 17.13 -2.91
N LEU A 340 9.20 16.11 -3.76
CA LEU A 340 8.39 14.90 -3.55
C LEU A 340 8.70 14.24 -2.20
N LEU A 341 9.94 14.35 -1.72
CA LEU A 341 10.36 13.80 -0.43
C LEU A 341 9.82 14.62 0.75
N ASP A 342 9.86 15.95 0.67
CA ASP A 342 9.24 16.83 1.68
C ASP A 342 7.74 16.53 1.82
N LEU A 343 7.05 16.29 0.70
CA LEU A 343 5.61 16.00 0.68
C LEU A 343 5.29 14.60 1.23
N LEU A 344 6.16 13.62 1.02
CA LEU A 344 6.03 12.30 1.65
C LEU A 344 6.23 12.39 3.16
N ASP A 345 7.19 13.19 3.61
CA ASP A 345 7.55 13.37 5.02
C ASP A 345 6.58 14.31 5.77
N ALA A 346 5.81 15.12 5.04
CA ALA A 346 4.86 16.04 5.64
C ALA A 346 3.90 15.32 6.60
N PRO A 347 3.62 15.87 7.79
CA PRO A 347 2.76 15.23 8.79
C PRO A 347 1.38 14.85 8.24
N SER A 348 0.87 13.71 8.70
CA SER A 348 -0.49 13.27 8.38
C SER A 348 -1.18 12.69 9.61
N GLU A 349 -2.47 13.01 9.75
CA GLU A 349 -3.36 12.46 10.76
C GLU A 349 -4.31 11.41 10.13
N ALA A 350 -3.78 10.57 9.24
CA ALA A 350 -4.51 9.48 8.60
C ALA A 350 -4.01 8.12 9.14
N VAL A 351 -4.91 7.30 9.66
CA VAL A 351 -4.57 6.04 10.35
C VAL A 351 -3.85 5.03 9.46
N GLY A 352 -4.10 5.09 8.14
CA GLY A 352 -3.48 4.22 7.14
C GLY A 352 -2.06 4.63 6.75
N TRP A 353 -1.60 5.84 7.08
CA TRP A 353 -0.27 6.31 6.71
C TRP A 353 0.74 6.02 7.82
N SER A 354 1.32 4.82 7.80
CA SER A 354 2.22 4.30 8.82
C SER A 354 3.72 4.50 8.52
N ALA A 355 4.09 5.57 7.79
CA ALA A 355 5.47 5.86 7.39
C ALA A 355 6.05 7.12 8.09
N PRO A 356 6.40 7.08 9.39
CA PRO A 356 6.67 8.29 10.18
C PRO A 356 8.13 8.77 10.21
N VAL A 357 9.10 7.95 9.74
CA VAL A 357 10.52 8.34 9.80
C VAL A 357 10.73 9.59 8.92
N ALA A 358 11.67 10.49 9.22
CA ALA A 358 11.91 11.70 8.41
C ALA A 358 13.22 11.59 7.62
N THR A 359 13.38 12.35 6.54
CA THR A 359 14.60 12.39 5.72
C THR A 359 15.84 12.69 6.53
N SER A 360 15.77 13.60 7.50
CA SER A 360 16.89 13.90 8.40
C SER A 360 17.38 12.67 9.19
N THR A 361 16.52 11.69 9.47
CA THR A 361 16.94 10.41 10.07
C THR A 361 17.74 9.57 9.07
N TRP A 362 17.35 9.57 7.79
CA TRP A 362 18.04 8.84 6.72
C TRP A 362 19.39 9.47 6.37
N GLU A 363 19.53 10.79 6.48
CA GLU A 363 20.80 11.50 6.26
C GLU A 363 21.82 11.24 7.38
N ASN A 364 21.37 10.84 8.58
CA ASN A 364 22.20 10.58 9.76
C ASN A 364 22.49 9.08 9.97
N GLN A 365 22.48 8.26 8.91
CA GLN A 365 22.82 6.83 9.03
C GLN A 365 24.23 6.67 9.63
N SER A 366 24.30 5.95 10.75
CA SER A 366 25.51 5.70 11.52
C SER A 366 25.60 4.22 11.82
N ASP A 367 26.69 3.57 11.40
CA ASP A 367 27.01 2.18 11.73
C ASP A 367 27.61 2.03 13.15
N ALA A 368 27.64 3.12 13.94
CA ALA A 368 28.17 3.10 15.28
C ALA A 368 27.38 2.13 16.17
N THR A 369 28.09 1.12 16.67
CA THR A 369 27.62 0.21 17.70
C THR A 369 27.94 0.80 19.08
N TYR A 370 27.09 0.53 20.07
CA TYR A 370 27.41 0.82 21.49
C TYR A 370 28.42 -0.22 22.01
N ASP A 371 29.64 -0.22 21.47
CA ASP A 371 30.72 -1.14 21.87
C ASP A 371 31.22 -0.88 23.30
N SER A 372 30.73 0.19 23.95
CA SER A 372 31.24 0.71 25.23
C SER A 372 30.76 -0.03 26.48
N LYS A 373 30.14 -1.22 26.36
CA LYS A 373 29.91 -2.12 27.49
C LYS A 373 30.12 -3.57 27.06
N LYS A 374 31.38 -4.01 27.00
CA LYS A 374 31.66 -5.41 27.32
C LYS A 374 31.07 -5.64 28.70
N ALA A 375 29.97 -6.37 28.79
CA ALA A 375 29.45 -6.81 30.08
C ALA A 375 30.63 -7.50 30.78
N VAL A 376 31.03 -6.96 31.93
CA VAL A 376 31.85 -7.75 32.86
C VAL A 376 31.00 -8.97 33.12
N VAL A 377 31.46 -10.13 32.64
CA VAL A 377 30.83 -11.41 32.96
C VAL A 377 30.97 -11.50 34.47
N ALA A 378 29.90 -11.15 35.19
CA ALA A 378 29.83 -11.41 36.62
C ALA A 378 29.95 -12.93 36.75
N GLU A 379 30.86 -13.40 37.60
CA GLU A 379 30.89 -14.81 37.98
C GLU A 379 29.45 -15.22 38.34
N GLU A 380 28.94 -16.25 37.66
CA GLU A 380 27.64 -16.82 37.96
C GLU A 380 27.68 -17.34 39.40
N ASN A 381 27.25 -16.52 40.35
CA ASN A 381 26.98 -17.00 41.69
C ASN A 381 25.78 -17.96 41.58
N PRO A 382 25.94 -19.25 41.95
CA PRO A 382 24.84 -20.19 41.91
C PRO A 382 23.68 -19.63 42.74
N SER A 383 22.49 -19.67 42.17
CA SER A 383 21.28 -19.12 42.78
C SER A 383 21.08 -19.68 44.19
N ASN A 384 20.92 -18.81 45.17
CA ASN A 384 20.58 -19.15 46.56
C ASN A 384 19.12 -19.62 46.72
N LEU A 385 18.52 -20.21 45.68
CA LEU A 385 17.21 -20.85 45.75
C LEU A 385 17.32 -22.08 46.66
N GLN A 386 17.09 -21.86 47.95
CA GLN A 386 16.80 -22.92 48.89
C GLN A 386 15.53 -23.62 48.42
N HIS A 387 15.70 -24.83 47.87
CA HIS A 387 14.59 -25.73 47.63
C HIS A 387 13.98 -26.07 49.00
N GLY A 388 12.79 -25.52 49.26
CA GLY A 388 11.98 -25.93 50.39
C GLY A 388 11.68 -27.42 50.25
N ASN A 389 12.14 -28.20 51.24
CA ASN A 389 11.85 -29.62 51.34
C ASN A 389 10.35 -29.86 51.45
N ALA A 390 9.75 -30.40 50.38
CA ALA A 390 8.60 -31.28 50.45
C ALA A 390 8.62 -32.26 49.25
N ILE A 391 9.23 -33.44 49.46
CA ILE A 391 8.77 -34.80 49.08
C ILE A 391 8.31 -34.97 47.60
N SER A 392 8.84 -35.84 46.73
CA SER A 392 9.47 -37.17 46.89
C SER A 392 10.28 -37.59 45.65
N CYS A 393 11.30 -38.42 45.89
CA CYS A 393 12.11 -39.20 44.94
C CYS A 393 11.37 -39.77 43.72
N VAL A 394 12.00 -39.65 42.54
CA VAL A 394 12.32 -40.79 41.67
C VAL A 394 13.69 -40.52 41.03
N SER A 395 14.67 -41.41 41.27
CA SER A 395 16.02 -41.30 40.72
C SER A 395 16.06 -41.67 39.24
N PHE A 396 16.68 -40.84 38.41
CA PHE A 396 17.20 -41.27 37.11
C PHE A 396 18.58 -41.91 37.31
N ARG A 397 18.72 -43.18 36.91
CA ARG A 397 20.02 -43.77 36.59
C ARG A 397 20.17 -43.82 35.07
N GLU A 398 21.34 -43.35 34.65
CA GLU A 398 21.86 -43.32 33.29
C GLU A 398 21.76 -44.68 32.58
N THR A 399 21.65 -44.64 31.26
CA THR A 399 22.44 -45.53 30.39
C THR A 399 22.51 -44.96 28.97
N GLN A 400 23.73 -44.62 28.57
CA GLN A 400 24.13 -44.47 27.17
C GLN A 400 24.01 -45.81 26.43
N GLY A 401 23.59 -45.72 25.17
CA GLY A 401 24.09 -46.56 24.08
C GLY A 401 23.41 -47.92 23.87
N MET A 402 22.69 -48.06 22.75
CA MET A 402 23.03 -48.98 21.65
C MET A 402 21.84 -49.16 20.69
N ILE A 403 22.05 -48.71 19.46
CA ILE A 403 21.76 -49.37 18.17
C ILE A 403 20.75 -50.55 18.22
N ARG A 404 19.62 -50.43 17.49
CA ARG A 404 19.26 -51.29 16.34
C ARG A 404 17.91 -50.90 15.70
N ALA A 405 17.88 -51.05 14.39
CA ALA A 405 16.81 -50.69 13.46
C ALA A 405 15.71 -51.78 13.27
N ILE A 406 14.73 -51.46 12.37
CA ILE A 406 13.88 -52.34 11.50
C ILE A 406 12.45 -52.65 12.04
N PRO A 407 11.34 -52.69 11.24
CA PRO A 407 10.93 -51.97 9.99
C PRO A 407 9.39 -51.64 10.00
N PRO A 408 8.65 -51.46 8.85
CA PRO A 408 7.32 -50.84 8.82
C PRO A 408 6.16 -51.84 8.97
N GLY A 409 4.98 -51.30 9.28
CA GLY A 409 3.67 -51.96 9.19
C GLY A 409 2.65 -51.01 8.59
#